data_AF-A0AAF0PFL2-F1
#
_entry.id   AF-A0AAF0PFL2-F1
#
_cell.length_a   1.000
_cell.length_b   1.000
_cell.length_c   1.000
_cell.angle_alpha   90.00
_cell.angle_beta   90.00
_cell.angle_gamma   90.00
#
_symmetry.space_group_name_H-M   'P 1'
#
loop_
_entity.id
_entity.type
_entity.pdbx_description
1 polymer ?
#
loop_
_entity_poly.entity_id
_entity_poly.type
_entity_poly.pdbx_seq_one_letter_code
_entity_poly.pdbx_strand_id
1 'polypeptide(L)'
;MPETTVTVRVAGAQFRFDREQYTRGDELEVPERIVGRHPRTLEIVDDVNGDEEAADAGDGTDELTVDDLDPHPKDLDVPGLEDRIADVDDVSLLETIKEAEKQNDDRTTAKNAIDSRLNELEG
;
A
#
# COMPACT_ATOMS: atom_id res chain seq x y z
N MET A 1 -2.07 28.22 -14.16
CA MET A 1 -0.78 27.51 -14.17
C MET A 1 -0.90 26.44 -13.13
N PRO A 2 -0.68 25.15 -13.44
CA PRO A 2 -0.68 24.12 -12.41
C PRO A 2 0.36 24.51 -11.36
N GLU A 3 -0.03 24.49 -10.09
CA GLU A 3 0.88 24.75 -9.00
C GLU A 3 1.72 23.48 -8.83
N THR A 4 3.04 23.57 -9.02
CA THR A 4 3.94 22.45 -8.73
C THR A 4 3.94 22.25 -7.23
N THR A 5 3.35 21.13 -6.79
CA THR A 5 3.35 20.69 -5.41
C THR A 5 4.55 19.79 -5.16
N VAL A 6 5.02 19.78 -3.92
CA VAL A 6 6.14 18.98 -3.45
C VAL A 6 5.85 18.49 -2.04
N THR A 7 6.21 17.23 -1.77
CA THR A 7 6.11 16.64 -0.44
C THR A 7 7.18 17.23 0.46
N VAL A 8 6.74 17.78 1.59
CA VAL A 8 7.63 18.35 2.59
C VAL A 8 7.32 17.80 3.96
N ARG A 9 8.36 17.77 4.78
CA ARG A 9 8.27 17.45 6.19
C ARG A 9 8.41 18.70 7.04
N VAL A 10 7.62 18.81 8.10
CA VAL A 10 7.71 19.92 9.04
C VAL A 10 8.92 19.72 9.95
N ALA A 11 9.99 20.47 9.71
CA ALA A 11 11.17 20.53 10.58
C ALA A 11 10.96 21.48 11.78
N GLY A 12 10.04 22.45 11.64
CA GLY A 12 9.74 23.44 12.68
C GLY A 12 8.83 22.91 13.80
N ALA A 13 8.58 23.73 14.82
CA ALA A 13 7.73 23.34 15.96
C ALA A 13 6.25 23.13 15.57
N GLN A 14 5.75 23.93 14.64
CA GLN A 14 4.39 23.87 14.12
C GLN A 14 4.33 24.55 12.75
N PHE A 15 3.49 24.03 11.86
CA PHE A 15 3.21 24.60 10.54
C PHE A 15 1.71 24.57 10.28
N ARG A 16 1.18 25.59 9.60
CA ARG A 16 -0.25 25.64 9.25
C ARG A 16 -0.39 25.72 7.74
N PHE A 17 -1.14 24.78 7.19
CA PHE A 17 -1.41 24.69 5.77
C PHE A 17 -2.83 24.18 5.56
N ASP A 18 -3.53 24.72 4.57
CA ASP A 18 -4.93 24.42 4.25
C ASP A 18 -5.89 24.34 5.46
N ARG A 19 -5.73 25.26 6.43
CA ARG A 19 -6.51 25.29 7.70
C ARG A 19 -6.23 24.14 8.67
N GLU A 20 -5.36 23.21 8.31
CA GLU A 20 -4.80 22.19 9.19
C GLU A 20 -3.53 22.67 9.89
N GLN A 21 -3.22 22.05 11.04
CA GLN A 21 -2.01 22.30 11.80
C GLN A 21 -1.18 21.03 11.83
N TYR A 22 0.05 21.13 11.34
CA TYR A 22 1.04 20.07 11.30
C TYR A 22 2.12 20.34 12.34
N THR A 23 2.63 19.28 12.95
CA THR A 23 3.67 19.34 13.98
C THR A 23 4.99 18.85 13.46
N ARG A 24 6.06 19.01 14.25
CA ARG A 24 7.39 18.57 13.85
C ARG A 24 7.38 17.08 13.50
N GLY A 25 7.77 16.77 12.28
CA GLY A 25 7.86 15.41 11.78
C GLY A 25 6.72 14.99 10.86
N ASP A 26 5.61 15.73 10.83
CA ASP A 26 4.50 15.52 9.89
C ASP A 26 4.93 15.80 8.46
N GLU A 27 4.38 15.01 7.53
CA GLU A 27 4.58 15.11 6.09
C GLU A 27 3.31 15.67 5.45
N LEU A 28 3.49 16.62 4.52
CA LEU A 28 2.39 17.23 3.80
C LEU A 28 2.81 17.66 2.40
N GLU A 29 1.86 17.70 1.49
CA GLU A 29 2.07 18.22 0.16
C GLU A 29 1.79 19.72 0.13
N VAL A 30 2.80 20.54 -0.20
CA VAL A 30 2.65 21.98 -0.33
C VAL A 30 3.16 22.48 -1.68
N PRO A 31 2.65 23.63 -2.18
CA PRO A 31 3.22 24.27 -3.35
C PRO A 31 4.69 24.66 -3.10
N GLU A 32 5.55 24.47 -4.09
CA GLU A 32 7.00 24.78 -4.01
C GLU A 32 7.28 26.22 -3.52
N ARG A 33 6.40 27.17 -3.88
CA ARG A 33 6.45 28.57 -3.41
C ARG A 33 6.40 28.72 -1.89
N ILE A 34 5.70 27.82 -1.20
CA ILE A 34 5.54 27.85 0.26
C ILE A 34 6.83 27.37 0.93
N VAL A 35 7.46 26.34 0.38
CA VAL A 35 8.75 25.83 0.85
C VAL A 35 9.83 26.90 0.76
N GLY A 36 9.92 27.58 -0.38
CA GLY A 36 10.86 28.70 -0.56
C GLY A 36 10.65 29.85 0.43
N ARG A 37 9.44 30.03 0.95
CA ARG A 37 9.13 31.03 1.99
C ARG A 37 9.51 30.57 3.40
N HIS A 38 9.56 29.26 3.63
CA HIS A 38 9.78 28.67 4.96
C HIS A 38 10.93 27.65 5.00
N PRO A 39 12.18 28.05 4.63
CA PRO A 39 13.33 27.12 4.54
C PRO A 39 13.81 26.57 5.89
N ARG A 40 13.29 27.08 7.01
CA ARG A 40 13.63 26.61 8.37
C ARG A 40 12.53 25.77 9.01
N THR A 41 11.33 25.79 8.42
CA THR A 41 10.14 25.15 8.97
C THR A 41 9.76 23.92 8.15
N LEU A 42 10.09 23.92 6.86
CA LEU A 42 9.79 22.87 5.90
C LEU A 42 11.08 22.32 5.32
N GLU A 43 11.19 21.00 5.29
CA GLU A 43 12.27 20.25 4.68
C GLU A 43 11.70 19.48 3.48
N ILE A 44 12.29 19.66 2.30
CA ILE A 44 11.86 18.93 1.10
C ILE A 44 12.26 17.48 1.30
N VAL A 45 11.27 16.60 1.30
CA VAL A 45 11.49 15.16 1.23
C VAL A 45 11.47 14.85 -0.25
N ASP A 46 12.67 14.83 -0.85
CA ASP A 46 12.85 14.42 -2.24
C ASP A 46 12.65 12.90 -2.27
N ASP A 47 11.40 12.49 -2.40
CA ASP A 47 11.05 11.08 -2.56
C ASP A 47 11.44 10.64 -3.97
N VAL A 48 12.71 10.27 -4.12
CA VAL A 48 13.21 9.52 -5.26
C VAL A 48 13.00 8.04 -4.96
N ASN A 49 11.75 7.59 -4.84
CA ASN A 49 11.31 6.23 -5.14
C ASN A 49 9.78 6.14 -5.10
N GLY A 50 9.16 6.17 -6.27
CA GLY A 50 7.71 6.13 -6.37
C GLY A 50 7.07 4.99 -5.60
N ASP A 51 5.96 5.31 -4.94
CA ASP A 51 4.90 4.34 -4.72
C ASP A 51 3.57 5.10 -4.62
N GLU A 52 2.55 4.47 -5.16
CA GLU A 52 1.22 5.02 -5.36
C GLU A 52 0.46 4.98 -4.03
N GLU A 53 0.51 6.03 -3.23
CA GLU A 53 -0.44 6.15 -2.12
C GLU A 53 -0.93 7.59 -1.96
N ALA A 54 -2.05 7.87 -2.62
CA ALA A 54 -2.89 9.01 -2.32
C ALA A 54 -4.34 8.56 -2.17
N ALA A 55 -4.67 8.31 -0.90
CA ALA A 55 -5.99 8.42 -0.28
C ALA A 55 -7.05 7.39 -0.67
N ASP A 56 -7.09 6.26 0.06
CA ASP A 56 -8.37 5.60 0.32
C ASP A 56 -9.08 6.30 1.49
N ALA A 57 -9.95 7.23 1.11
CA ALA A 57 -10.94 7.82 1.98
C ALA A 57 -12.26 7.03 1.87
N GLY A 58 -12.26 5.79 2.36
CA GLY A 58 -13.37 5.13 3.04
C GLY A 58 -14.58 4.71 2.23
N ASP A 59 -14.89 3.41 2.25
CA ASP A 59 -16.27 2.90 2.37
C ASP A 59 -16.29 1.39 2.70
N GLY A 60 -16.54 1.06 3.98
CA GLY A 60 -17.63 0.14 4.37
C GLY A 60 -17.77 -1.26 3.77
N THR A 61 -16.79 -1.82 3.06
CA THR A 61 -16.74 -3.25 2.71
C THR A 61 -15.27 -3.64 2.75
N ASP A 62 -14.88 -4.47 3.72
CA ASP A 62 -13.53 -5.01 3.85
C ASP A 62 -13.30 -6.00 2.69
N GLU A 63 -13.12 -5.46 1.48
CA GLU A 63 -12.79 -6.23 0.29
C GLU A 63 -11.27 -6.42 0.31
N LEU A 64 -10.83 -7.59 0.76
CA LEU A 64 -9.42 -7.99 0.76
C LEU A 64 -8.86 -7.86 -0.67
N THR A 65 -8.01 -6.85 -0.88
CA THR A 65 -7.34 -6.63 -2.16
C THR A 65 -6.00 -7.37 -2.21
N VAL A 66 -5.46 -7.56 -3.43
CA VAL A 66 -4.19 -8.27 -3.62
C VAL A 66 -3.01 -7.62 -2.87
N ASP A 67 -3.04 -6.30 -2.71
CA ASP A 67 -2.01 -5.53 -2.00
C ASP A 67 -2.11 -5.64 -0.47
N ASP A 68 -3.28 -6.00 0.05
CA ASP A 68 -3.51 -6.18 1.50
C ASP A 68 -2.95 -7.52 2.03
N LEU A 69 -2.50 -8.41 1.13
CA LEU A 69 -1.99 -9.72 1.50
C LEU A 69 -0.60 -9.63 2.14
N ASP A 70 -0.52 -9.76 3.47
CA ASP A 70 0.76 -9.92 4.18
C ASP A 70 0.91 -11.33 4.79
N PRO A 71 2.02 -12.06 4.53
CA PRO A 71 3.04 -11.78 3.51
C PRO A 71 2.49 -11.94 2.09
N HIS A 72 2.93 -11.15 1.11
CA HIS A 72 2.38 -11.23 -0.26
C HIS A 72 2.84 -12.52 -0.96
N PRO A 73 1.98 -13.23 -1.73
CA PRO A 73 2.35 -14.52 -2.33
C PRO A 73 3.54 -14.44 -3.31
N LYS A 74 3.73 -13.30 -3.98
CA LYS A 74 4.94 -12.98 -4.79
C LYS A 74 6.25 -13.08 -3.99
N ASP A 75 6.22 -12.72 -2.72
CA ASP A 75 7.38 -12.71 -1.81
C ASP A 75 7.62 -14.09 -1.18
N LEU A 76 6.67 -15.02 -1.36
CA LEU A 76 6.79 -16.40 -0.95
C LEU A 76 7.24 -17.30 -2.10
N ASP A 77 8.11 -18.26 -1.78
CA ASP A 77 8.34 -19.41 -2.64
C ASP A 77 7.10 -20.33 -2.65
N VAL A 78 6.94 -21.13 -3.70
CA VAL A 78 5.84 -22.11 -3.83
C VAL A 78 5.58 -22.92 -2.54
N PRO A 79 6.58 -23.56 -1.90
CA PRO A 79 6.34 -24.27 -0.65
C PRO A 79 5.93 -23.38 0.52
N GLY A 80 6.39 -22.14 0.60
CA GLY A 80 5.98 -21.19 1.64
C GLY A 80 4.55 -20.70 1.44
N LEU A 81 4.13 -20.57 0.18
CA LEU A 81 2.76 -20.27 -0.18
C LEU A 81 1.83 -21.46 0.13
N GLU A 82 2.24 -22.69 -0.21
CA GLU A 82 1.50 -23.92 0.11
C GLU A 82 1.24 -24.06 1.61
N ASP A 83 2.24 -23.80 2.45
CA ASP A 83 2.10 -23.84 3.91
C ASP A 83 1.12 -22.77 4.41
N ARG A 84 1.18 -21.55 3.85
CA ARG A 84 0.27 -20.46 4.19
C ARG A 84 -1.18 -20.80 3.83
N ILE A 85 -1.44 -21.21 2.59
CA ILE A 85 -2.82 -21.47 2.15
C ILE A 85 -3.42 -22.71 2.83
N ALA A 86 -2.59 -23.63 3.30
CA ALA A 86 -3.04 -24.81 4.04
C ALA A 86 -3.70 -24.45 5.37
N ASP A 87 -3.25 -23.37 6.04
CA ASP A 87 -3.81 -22.88 7.30
C ASP A 87 -4.97 -21.88 7.07
N VAL A 88 -5.18 -21.42 5.83
CA VAL A 88 -6.27 -20.51 5.47
C VAL A 88 -7.54 -21.30 5.17
N ASP A 89 -8.63 -20.97 5.87
CA ASP A 89 -9.98 -21.51 5.63
C ASP A 89 -10.93 -20.47 4.97
N ASP A 90 -10.49 -19.23 4.78
CA ASP A 90 -11.27 -18.17 4.15
C ASP A 90 -11.21 -18.26 2.62
N VAL A 91 -12.33 -18.63 2.00
CA VAL A 91 -12.48 -18.73 0.54
C VAL A 91 -12.15 -17.41 -0.13
N SER A 92 -12.70 -16.29 0.37
CA SER A 92 -12.44 -14.96 -0.19
C SER A 92 -10.96 -14.59 -0.15
N LEU A 93 -10.26 -14.92 0.93
CA LEU A 93 -8.82 -14.68 1.04
C LEU A 93 -8.03 -15.53 0.04
N LEU A 94 -8.39 -16.80 -0.14
CA LEU A 94 -7.76 -17.68 -1.13
C LEU A 94 -7.98 -17.21 -2.57
N GLU A 95 -9.15 -16.67 -2.89
CA GLU A 95 -9.43 -16.04 -4.19
C GLU A 95 -8.54 -14.82 -4.43
N THR A 96 -8.40 -13.94 -3.43
CA THR A 96 -7.48 -12.79 -3.49
C THR A 96 -6.03 -13.24 -3.68
N ILE A 97 -5.57 -14.27 -2.97
CA ILE A 97 -4.23 -14.85 -3.13
C ILE A 97 -4.03 -15.42 -4.55
N LYS A 98 -5.06 -16.06 -5.13
CA LYS A 98 -5.03 -16.57 -6.50
C LYS A 98 -4.90 -15.46 -7.53
N GLU A 99 -5.60 -14.35 -7.32
CA GLU A 99 -5.48 -13.16 -8.18
C GLU A 99 -4.10 -12.53 -8.06
N ALA A 100 -3.54 -12.43 -6.86
CA ALA A 100 -2.19 -11.93 -6.64
C ALA A 100 -1.13 -12.78 -7.36
N GLU A 101 -1.25 -14.12 -7.34
CA GLU A 101 -0.35 -15.03 -8.09
C GLU A 101 -0.52 -14.89 -9.61
N LYS A 102 -1.74 -14.62 -10.09
CA LYS A 102 -1.99 -14.36 -11.52
C LYS A 102 -1.35 -13.05 -11.99
N GLN A 103 -1.26 -12.05 -11.11
CA GLN A 103 -0.66 -10.77 -11.43
C GLN A 103 0.88 -10.79 -11.36
N ASN A 104 1.48 -11.62 -10.51
CA ASN A 104 2.92 -11.56 -10.23
C ASN A 104 3.82 -12.49 -11.04
N ASP A 105 3.37 -13.68 -11.48
CA ASP A 105 4.19 -14.52 -12.38
C ASP A 105 3.41 -15.71 -12.99
N ASP A 106 2.11 -15.83 -12.70
CA ASP A 106 1.26 -16.94 -13.16
C ASP A 106 1.87 -18.32 -12.86
N ARG A 107 2.47 -18.47 -11.67
CA ARG A 107 3.13 -19.71 -11.25
C ARG A 107 2.10 -20.81 -11.16
N THR A 108 2.08 -21.68 -12.17
CA THR A 108 1.02 -22.67 -12.37
C THR A 108 0.94 -23.65 -11.20
N THR A 109 2.09 -23.98 -10.60
CA THR A 109 2.16 -24.84 -9.40
C THR A 109 1.50 -24.19 -8.18
N ALA A 110 1.78 -22.92 -7.92
CA ALA A 110 1.17 -22.17 -6.82
C ALA A 110 -0.35 -22.06 -6.99
N LYS A 111 -0.81 -21.74 -8.20
CA LYS A 111 -2.25 -21.70 -8.51
C LYS A 111 -2.94 -23.03 -8.31
N ASN A 112 -2.33 -24.13 -8.75
CA ASN A 112 -2.90 -25.46 -8.55
C ASN A 112 -3.05 -25.81 -7.07
N ALA A 113 -2.12 -25.37 -6.22
CA ALA A 113 -2.23 -25.55 -4.78
C ALA A 113 -3.39 -24.74 -4.18
N ILE A 114 -3.55 -23.47 -4.59
CA ILE A 114 -4.67 -22.61 -4.16
C ILE A 114 -6.02 -23.18 -4.64
N ASP A 115 -6.09 -23.62 -5.89
CA ASP A 115 -7.32 -24.20 -6.48
C ASP A 115 -7.70 -25.51 -5.77
N SER A 116 -6.70 -26.33 -5.41
CA SER A 116 -6.92 -27.55 -4.63
C SER A 116 -7.54 -27.21 -3.27
N ARG A 117 -6.99 -26.20 -2.57
CA ARG A 117 -7.49 -25.76 -1.27
C ARG A 117 -8.89 -25.17 -1.33
N LEU A 118 -9.18 -24.32 -2.33
CA LEU A 118 -10.52 -23.79 -2.58
C LEU A 118 -11.52 -24.92 -2.80
N ASN A 119 -11.19 -25.90 -3.63
CA ASN A 119 -12.05 -27.04 -3.91
C ASN A 119 -12.27 -27.95 -2.67
N GLU A 120 -11.32 -27.99 -1.73
CA GLU A 120 -11.52 -28.68 -0.44
C GLU A 120 -12.51 -27.94 0.48
N LEU A 121 -12.58 -26.61 0.39
CA LEU A 121 -13.49 -25.77 1.20
C LEU A 121 -14.88 -25.65 0.59
N GLU A 122 -14.99 -25.65 -0.74
CA GLU A 122 -16.26 -25.62 -1.49
C GLU A 122 -16.94 -27.00 -1.61
N GLY A 123 -16.23 -28.07 -1.21
CA GLY A 123 -16.60 -29.49 -1.39
C GLY A 123 -17.79 -30.00 -0.59
#